data_AF-A0A925DDS4-F1
#
_entry.id   AF-A0A925DDS4-F1
#
_cell.length_a   1.000
_cell.length_b   1.000
_cell.length_c   1.000
_cell.angle_alpha   90.00
_cell.angle_beta   90.00
_cell.angle_gamma   90.00
#
_symmetry.space_group_name_H-M   'P 1'
#
loop_
_entity.id
_entity.type
_entity.pdbx_description
1 polymer ?
#
loop_
_entity_poly.entity_id
_entity_poly.type
_entity_poly.pdbx_seq_one_letter_code
_entity_poly.pdbx_strand_id
1 'polypeptide(L)'
;MSFQFQCPQGHLLEGETSQAGKAVNCPTCGMLFLIPAPLAEPVPESVAQNYGPMFGPPGEQPASRFAHLGTGTATDDAPPVDASAGPVMEEPEAPAEQELLHIPCPNGHELETPLDMLEQEVLCPQCNAQFRLRKKDSVEYKRKKAEAEQLKEIKTGNLWFNIAIVAAVLVGILVMGLVAMTMMGGTK
;
A
#
# COMPACT_ATOMS: atom_id res chain seq x y z
N MET A 1 29.52 -20.67 24.92
CA MET A 1 28.53 -21.05 25.94
C MET A 1 27.19 -21.12 25.24
N SER A 2 26.41 -22.18 25.46
CA SER A 2 25.04 -22.23 24.95
C SER A 2 24.10 -21.45 25.88
N PHE A 3 23.00 -20.95 25.33
CA PHE A 3 21.90 -20.34 26.07
C PHE A 3 20.57 -20.80 25.50
N GLN A 4 19.55 -20.79 26.35
CA GLN A 4 18.20 -21.20 25.97
C GLN A 4 17.35 -19.98 25.61
N PHE A 5 16.54 -20.10 24.56
CA PHE A 5 15.60 -19.07 24.11
C PHE A 5 14.34 -19.72 23.54
N GLN A 6 13.25 -18.95 23.41
CA GLN A 6 12.00 -19.45 22.87
C GLN A 6 11.74 -18.85 21.49
N CYS A 7 11.24 -19.65 20.56
CA CYS A 7 10.72 -19.13 19.31
C CYS A 7 9.39 -18.37 19.55
N PRO A 8 8.90 -17.57 18.58
CA PRO A 8 7.62 -16.85 18.72
C PRO A 8 6.40 -17.73 18.99
N GLN A 9 6.49 -19.03 18.72
CA GLN A 9 5.46 -20.04 18.99
C GLN A 9 5.63 -20.74 20.36
N GLY A 10 6.61 -20.33 21.18
CA GLY A 10 6.82 -20.86 22.53
C GLY A 10 7.69 -22.13 22.64
N HIS A 11 8.31 -22.60 21.55
CA HIS A 11 9.22 -23.76 21.60
C HIS A 11 10.58 -23.36 22.17
N LEU A 12 11.04 -24.08 23.19
CA LEU A 12 12.34 -23.88 23.83
C LEU A 12 13.46 -24.47 22.96
N LEU A 13 14.44 -23.64 22.62
CA LEU A 13 15.58 -23.98 21.78
C LEU A 13 16.88 -23.59 22.49
N GLU A 14 17.97 -24.26 22.14
CA GLU A 14 19.30 -24.00 22.67
C GLU A 14 20.24 -23.59 21.52
N GLY A 15 21.02 -22.54 21.72
CA GLY A 15 21.95 -22.01 20.71
C GLY A 15 23.16 -21.36 21.35
N GLU A 16 24.18 -21.10 20.55
CA GLU A 16 25.42 -20.46 21.03
C GLU A 16 25.30 -18.94 21.06
N THR A 17 25.99 -18.27 21.98
CA THR A 17 26.06 -16.80 22.05
C THR A 17 26.53 -16.14 20.74
N SER A 18 27.31 -16.86 19.93
CA SER A 18 27.77 -16.45 18.59
C SER A 18 26.64 -16.38 17.53
N GLN A 19 25.47 -16.94 17.84
CA GLN A 19 24.29 -16.97 16.98
C GLN A 19 23.27 -15.90 17.35
N ALA A 20 23.47 -15.17 18.45
CA ALA A 20 22.64 -14.02 18.80
C ALA A 20 22.57 -13.03 17.61
N GLY A 21 21.35 -12.63 17.26
CA GLY A 21 21.08 -11.76 16.12
C GLY A 21 21.13 -12.42 14.74
N LYS A 22 21.40 -13.74 14.63
CA LYS A 22 21.30 -14.48 13.36
C LYS A 22 19.88 -15.02 13.16
N ALA A 23 19.48 -15.12 11.90
CA ALA A 23 18.22 -15.75 11.51
C ALA A 23 18.36 -17.28 11.54
N VAL A 24 17.40 -17.95 12.18
CA VAL A 24 17.34 -19.41 12.27
C VAL A 24 15.91 -19.92 12.09
N ASN A 25 15.76 -21.16 11.65
CA ASN A 25 14.46 -21.83 11.54
C ASN A 25 14.21 -22.69 12.77
N CYS A 26 13.03 -22.57 13.36
CA CYS A 26 12.62 -23.45 14.46
C CYS A 26 12.41 -24.89 13.93
N PRO A 27 13.09 -25.92 14.48
CA PRO A 27 12.92 -27.30 14.03
C PRO A 27 11.53 -27.88 14.35
N THR A 28 10.78 -27.26 15.27
CA THR A 28 9.44 -27.74 15.67
C THR A 28 8.33 -27.17 14.80
N CYS A 29 8.40 -25.90 14.40
CA CYS A 29 7.33 -25.23 13.63
C CYS A 29 7.75 -24.66 12.27
N GLY A 30 9.04 -24.68 11.92
CA GLY A 30 9.55 -24.21 10.63
C GLY A 30 9.65 -22.69 10.47
N MET A 31 9.21 -21.90 11.46
CA MET A 31 9.25 -20.43 11.39
C MET A 31 10.69 -19.89 11.44
N LEU A 32 11.00 -18.95 10.54
CA LEU A 32 12.26 -18.20 10.50
C LEU A 32 12.18 -16.98 11.44
N PHE A 33 13.15 -16.83 12.35
CA PHE A 33 13.20 -15.72 13.30
C PHE A 33 14.63 -15.39 13.73
N LEU A 34 14.83 -14.23 14.36
CA LEU A 34 16.12 -13.78 14.88
C LEU A 34 16.32 -14.23 16.32
N ILE A 35 17.48 -14.80 16.63
CA ILE A 35 17.82 -15.20 17.99
C ILE A 35 18.02 -13.95 18.87
N PRO A 36 17.30 -13.80 20.00
CA PRO A 36 17.48 -12.65 20.89
C PRO A 36 18.87 -12.68 21.53
N ALA A 37 19.46 -11.50 21.73
CA ALA A 37 20.71 -11.40 22.47
C ALA A 37 20.48 -11.85 23.93
N PRO A 38 21.35 -12.69 24.51
CA PRO A 38 21.26 -12.98 25.93
C PRO A 38 21.40 -11.66 26.69
N LEU A 39 20.53 -11.42 27.68
CA LEU A 39 20.74 -10.30 28.61
C LEU A 39 22.13 -10.50 29.21
N ALA A 40 23.06 -9.60 28.86
CA ALA A 40 24.39 -9.62 29.44
C ALA A 40 24.24 -9.63 30.96
N GLU A 41 24.90 -10.58 31.62
CA GLU A 41 25.01 -10.55 33.08
C GLU A 41 25.48 -9.15 33.50
N PRO A 42 24.89 -8.56 34.55
CA PRO A 42 25.26 -7.23 35.00
C PRO A 42 26.76 -7.24 35.29
N VAL A 43 27.52 -6.57 34.42
CA VAL A 43 28.94 -6.37 34.61
C VAL A 43 29.06 -5.68 35.97
N PRO A 44 29.80 -6.23 36.94
CA PRO A 44 29.98 -5.57 38.22
C PRO A 44 30.54 -4.17 37.95
N GLU A 45 29.80 -3.14 38.37
CA GLU A 45 30.23 -1.75 38.38
C GLU A 45 31.44 -1.62 39.31
N SER A 46 32.63 -1.96 38.81
CA SER A 46 33.89 -1.63 39.45
C SER A 46 34.82 -1.05 38.40
N VAL A 47 34.70 0.24 38.15
CA VAL A 47 35.72 1.28 38.42
C VAL A 47 35.19 2.57 37.82
N ALA A 48 34.58 3.41 38.66
CA ALA A 48 34.39 4.81 38.37
C ALA A 48 35.74 5.52 38.52
N GLN A 49 36.48 5.80 37.43
CA GLN A 49 37.41 6.94 37.35
C GLN A 49 37.64 7.40 35.89
N ASN A 50 37.00 8.53 35.56
CA ASN A 50 37.60 9.77 35.05
C ASN A 50 38.27 9.81 33.65
N TYR A 51 38.21 11.01 33.03
CA TYR A 51 38.68 11.46 31.70
C TYR A 51 37.75 11.09 30.53
N GLY A 52 37.12 11.98 29.76
CA GLY A 52 37.10 13.44 29.59
C GLY A 52 36.33 13.72 28.27
N PRO A 53 35.84 14.94 27.98
CA PRO A 53 35.03 15.18 26.78
C PRO A 53 35.93 15.39 25.56
N MET A 54 36.01 14.40 24.67
CA MET A 54 36.68 14.52 23.37
C MET A 54 35.63 14.53 22.26
N PHE A 55 35.38 15.71 21.71
CA PHE A 55 34.63 15.94 20.48
C PHE A 55 35.31 15.20 19.32
N GLY A 56 34.55 14.38 18.58
CA GLY A 56 34.95 13.73 17.34
C GLY A 56 33.81 13.77 16.29
N PRO A 57 34.14 13.87 14.98
CA PRO A 57 33.22 14.28 13.90
C PRO A 57 32.28 13.17 13.39
N PRO A 58 31.24 13.53 12.59
CA PRO A 58 30.28 12.58 12.03
C PRO A 58 30.92 11.85 10.83
N GLY A 59 31.13 10.54 10.95
CA GLY A 59 31.60 9.68 9.88
C GLY A 59 30.47 8.81 9.33
N GLU A 60 30.32 8.83 8.01
CA GLU A 60 29.40 8.05 7.17
C GLU A 60 29.05 6.64 7.65
N GLN A 61 27.75 6.32 7.62
CA GLN A 61 27.25 4.96 7.64
C GLN A 61 27.21 4.40 6.19
N PRO A 62 27.88 3.27 5.90
CA PRO A 62 27.69 2.57 4.65
C PRO A 62 26.35 1.82 4.64
N ALA A 63 25.56 2.09 3.60
CA ALA A 63 24.33 1.40 3.27
C ALA A 63 24.54 -0.12 3.15
N SER A 64 23.88 -0.87 4.03
CA SER A 64 23.74 -2.32 3.95
C SER A 64 22.87 -2.71 2.75
N ARG A 65 23.50 -3.18 1.68
CA ARG A 65 22.84 -3.90 0.59
C ARG A 65 22.55 -5.33 1.04
N PHE A 66 21.33 -5.58 1.48
CA PHE A 66 20.79 -6.93 1.60
C PHE A 66 20.25 -7.35 0.23
N ALA A 67 21.00 -8.20 -0.47
CA ALA A 67 20.53 -8.96 -1.62
C ALA A 67 20.70 -10.45 -1.29
N HIS A 68 19.71 -11.03 -0.63
CA HIS A 68 19.55 -12.48 -0.50
C HIS A 68 18.26 -12.88 -1.20
N LEU A 69 18.34 -13.11 -2.51
CA LEU A 69 17.34 -13.91 -3.23
C LEU A 69 17.62 -15.37 -2.90
N GLY A 70 16.75 -15.96 -2.09
CA GLY A 70 16.68 -17.40 -1.89
C GLY A 70 16.08 -18.07 -3.12
N THR A 71 16.81 -19.02 -3.69
CA THR A 71 16.31 -19.99 -4.66
C THR A 71 16.19 -21.33 -3.92
N GLY A 72 15.05 -21.55 -3.25
CA GLY A 72 14.66 -22.87 -2.73
C GLY A 72 13.94 -23.63 -3.85
N THR A 73 14.57 -24.64 -4.43
CA THR A 73 14.40 -26.07 -4.12
C THR A 73 12.96 -26.56 -4.30
N ALA A 74 12.73 -27.07 -5.50
CA ALA A 74 11.65 -27.95 -5.86
C ALA A 74 11.87 -29.34 -5.24
N THR A 75 10.92 -29.79 -4.44
CA THR A 75 10.47 -31.19 -4.33
C THR A 75 9.00 -31.14 -3.92
N ASP A 76 8.12 -31.81 -4.65
CA ASP A 76 7.56 -33.07 -4.16
C ASP A 76 6.59 -33.69 -5.17
N ASP A 77 6.67 -35.00 -5.21
CA ASP A 77 6.21 -35.91 -6.25
C ASP A 77 5.04 -36.74 -5.64
N ALA A 78 3.91 -36.78 -6.35
CA ALA A 78 2.81 -37.77 -6.31
C ALA A 78 1.84 -37.80 -5.09
N PRO A 79 0.61 -38.39 -5.20
CA PRO A 79 -0.01 -39.11 -6.33
C PRO A 79 -1.44 -38.63 -6.74
N PRO A 80 -1.98 -39.12 -7.88
CA PRO A 80 -3.36 -38.87 -8.31
C PRO A 80 -4.33 -39.89 -7.71
N VAL A 81 -5.48 -39.44 -7.21
CA VAL A 81 -6.60 -40.33 -6.83
C VAL A 81 -7.93 -39.79 -7.33
N ASP A 82 -8.80 -40.75 -7.63
CA ASP A 82 -9.87 -40.76 -8.60
C ASP A 82 -11.06 -39.83 -8.41
N ALA A 83 -11.63 -39.54 -9.58
CA ALA A 83 -12.95 -39.02 -9.88
C ALA A 83 -14.11 -39.66 -9.08
N SER A 84 -15.00 -38.80 -8.58
CA SER A 84 -16.42 -39.13 -8.50
C SER A 84 -17.27 -37.92 -8.82
N ALA A 85 -18.18 -38.13 -9.77
CA ALA A 85 -18.97 -37.15 -10.47
C ALA A 85 -20.17 -36.66 -9.65
N GLY A 86 -20.35 -35.34 -9.62
CA GLY A 86 -21.63 -34.67 -9.48
C GLY A 86 -21.61 -33.42 -10.36
N PRO A 87 -22.61 -33.16 -11.22
CA PRO A 87 -22.62 -31.98 -12.07
C PRO A 87 -23.22 -30.81 -11.29
N VAL A 88 -22.35 -29.91 -10.85
CA VAL A 88 -22.72 -28.50 -10.68
C VAL A 88 -21.69 -27.74 -11.50
N MET A 89 -22.09 -27.29 -12.69
CA MET A 89 -21.36 -26.23 -13.39
C MET A 89 -21.56 -24.95 -12.60
N GLU A 90 -20.82 -24.81 -11.51
CA GLU A 90 -20.44 -23.50 -11.00
C GLU A 90 -19.29 -23.04 -11.88
N GLU A 91 -19.57 -22.02 -12.66
CA GLU A 91 -18.60 -21.19 -13.34
C GLU A 91 -17.47 -20.88 -12.34
N PRO A 92 -16.19 -21.15 -12.65
CA PRO A 92 -15.09 -20.77 -11.78
C PRO A 92 -15.15 -19.25 -11.63
N GLU A 93 -15.73 -18.78 -10.53
CA GLU A 93 -15.61 -17.39 -10.12
C GLU A 93 -14.11 -17.13 -10.06
N ALA A 94 -13.64 -16.30 -11.01
CA ALA A 94 -12.26 -15.85 -11.03
C ALA A 94 -11.90 -15.47 -9.60
N PRO A 95 -10.78 -15.96 -9.04
CA PRO A 95 -10.44 -15.76 -7.65
C PRO A 95 -10.62 -14.27 -7.39
N ALA A 96 -11.51 -13.94 -6.45
CA ALA A 96 -11.75 -12.57 -6.05
C ALA A 96 -10.40 -12.02 -5.62
N GLU A 97 -9.69 -11.37 -6.56
CA GLU A 97 -8.43 -10.70 -6.30
C GLU A 97 -8.79 -9.69 -5.24
N GLN A 98 -8.37 -9.99 -4.01
CA GLN A 98 -8.75 -9.23 -2.83
C GLN A 98 -8.17 -7.83 -3.02
N GLU A 99 -8.97 -6.93 -3.60
CA GLU A 99 -8.57 -5.57 -3.97
C GLU A 99 -8.13 -4.89 -2.67
N LEU A 100 -6.81 -4.83 -2.50
CA LEU A 100 -6.15 -4.35 -1.30
C LEU A 100 -6.23 -2.83 -1.31
N LEU A 101 -7.08 -2.28 -0.43
CA LEU A 101 -7.33 -0.85 -0.35
C LEU A 101 -6.34 -0.21 0.62
N HIS A 102 -5.77 0.91 0.19
CA HIS A 102 -4.89 1.74 1.02
C HIS A 102 -5.73 2.80 1.70
N ILE A 103 -5.89 2.70 3.01
CA ILE A 103 -6.70 3.63 3.81
C ILE A 103 -5.75 4.42 4.73
N PRO A 104 -5.67 5.75 4.56
CA PRO A 104 -4.85 6.59 5.40
C PRO A 104 -5.52 6.78 6.77
N CYS A 105 -4.77 6.59 7.84
CA CYS A 105 -5.20 6.89 9.19
C CYS A 105 -5.27 8.42 9.41
N PRO A 106 -5.93 8.91 10.48
CA PRO A 106 -6.03 10.35 10.74
C PRO A 106 -4.68 11.05 10.96
N ASN A 107 -3.64 10.30 11.29
CA ASN A 107 -2.27 10.80 11.44
C ASN A 107 -1.43 10.67 10.15
N GLY A 108 -2.01 10.18 9.04
CA GLY A 108 -1.36 10.11 7.73
C GLY A 108 -0.62 8.81 7.41
N HIS A 109 -0.70 7.77 8.25
CA HIS A 109 -0.11 6.45 7.94
C HIS A 109 -1.02 5.66 7.01
N GLU A 110 -0.46 5.06 5.97
CA GLU A 110 -1.20 4.21 5.02
C GLU A 110 -1.31 2.79 5.56
N LEU A 111 -2.54 2.26 5.61
CA LEU A 111 -2.82 0.90 6.04
C LEU A 111 -3.41 0.10 4.88
N GLU A 112 -2.78 -1.03 4.58
CA GLU A 112 -3.25 -2.03 3.63
C GLU A 112 -4.38 -2.85 4.28
N THR A 113 -5.58 -2.77 3.71
CA THR A 113 -6.74 -3.50 4.24
C THR A 113 -7.58 -4.12 3.12
N PRO A 114 -7.95 -5.40 3.26
CA PRO A 114 -8.82 -6.06 2.29
C PRO A 114 -10.26 -5.52 2.40
N LEU A 115 -11.01 -5.63 1.30
CA LEU A 115 -12.42 -5.22 1.22
C LEU A 115 -13.30 -5.83 2.33
N ASP A 116 -13.01 -7.04 2.77
CA ASP A 116 -13.80 -7.77 3.77
C ASP A 116 -13.72 -7.16 5.18
N MET A 117 -12.68 -6.36 5.45
CA MET A 117 -12.49 -5.67 6.73
C MET A 117 -13.02 -4.23 6.73
N LEU A 118 -13.65 -3.79 5.64
CA LEU A 118 -14.28 -2.49 5.61
C LEU A 118 -15.41 -2.38 6.64
N GLU A 119 -15.65 -1.17 7.11
CA GLU A 119 -16.65 -0.79 8.12
C GLU A 119 -16.38 -1.21 9.56
N GLN A 120 -15.31 -1.97 9.82
CA GLN A 120 -14.84 -2.31 11.17
C GLN A 120 -14.00 -1.17 11.78
N GLU A 121 -13.95 -1.12 13.11
CA GLU A 121 -13.03 -0.23 13.85
C GLU A 121 -11.69 -0.94 14.04
N VAL A 122 -10.60 -0.28 13.62
CA VAL A 122 -9.24 -0.82 13.76
C VAL A 122 -8.33 0.19 14.44
N LEU A 123 -7.23 -0.31 15.00
CA LEU A 123 -6.12 0.51 15.49
C LEU A 123 -5.00 0.58 14.45
N CYS A 124 -4.52 1.79 14.18
CA CYS A 124 -3.30 1.98 13.41
C CYS A 124 -2.08 1.51 14.22
N PRO A 125 -1.23 0.59 13.73
CA PRO A 125 -0.07 0.09 14.48
C PRO A 125 1.03 1.15 14.68
N GLN A 126 1.06 2.21 13.86
CA GLN A 126 2.08 3.27 13.94
C GLN A 126 1.76 4.34 14.98
N CYS A 127 0.48 4.70 15.15
CA CYS A 127 0.06 5.81 16.02
C CYS A 127 -1.01 5.44 17.05
N ASN A 128 -1.46 4.18 17.04
CA ASN A 128 -2.47 3.64 17.95
C ASN A 128 -3.82 4.39 17.96
N ALA A 129 -4.12 5.15 16.91
CA ALA A 129 -5.41 5.80 16.74
C ALA A 129 -6.48 4.79 16.32
N GLN A 130 -7.65 4.82 16.98
CA GLN A 130 -8.85 4.10 16.55
C GLN A 130 -9.59 4.87 15.48
N PHE A 131 -9.95 4.20 14.39
CA PHE A 131 -10.76 4.78 13.33
C PHE A 131 -11.55 3.67 12.61
N ARG A 132 -12.64 4.08 11.94
CA ARG A 132 -13.49 3.16 11.19
C ARG A 132 -13.04 3.10 9.74
N LEU A 133 -12.76 1.89 9.24
CA LEU A 133 -12.44 1.69 7.83
C LEU A 133 -13.65 2.04 6.97
N ARG A 134 -13.50 3.00 6.07
CA ARG A 134 -14.54 3.32 5.08
C ARG A 134 -13.94 3.26 3.70
N LYS A 135 -14.63 2.60 2.78
CA LYS A 135 -14.25 2.58 1.35
C LYS A 135 -14.08 3.99 0.77
N LYS A 136 -14.87 4.95 1.28
CA LYS A 136 -14.82 6.37 0.87
C LYS A 136 -13.50 7.07 1.22
N ASP A 137 -12.77 6.56 2.21
CA ASP A 137 -11.55 7.17 2.70
C ASP A 137 -10.30 6.59 2.04
N SER A 138 -10.43 5.55 1.21
CA SER A 138 -9.29 4.96 0.51
C SER A 138 -8.66 5.95 -0.48
N VAL A 139 -7.33 5.87 -0.61
CA VAL A 139 -6.53 6.72 -1.51
C VAL A 139 -6.99 6.51 -2.96
N GLU A 140 -7.22 5.26 -3.34
CA GLU A 140 -7.72 4.90 -4.67
C GLU A 140 -9.09 5.51 -4.97
N TYR A 141 -10.01 5.50 -4.00
CA TYR A 141 -11.32 6.15 -4.17
C TYR A 141 -11.19 7.66 -4.31
N LYS A 142 -10.32 8.30 -3.51
CA LYS A 142 -10.04 9.74 -3.62
C LYS A 142 -9.41 10.10 -4.96
N ARG A 143 -8.44 9.33 -5.44
CA ARG A 143 -7.79 9.52 -6.76
C ARG A 143 -8.82 9.41 -7.88
N LYS A 144 -9.60 8.33 -7.90
CA LYS A 144 -10.66 8.09 -8.90
C LYS A 144 -11.73 9.18 -8.87
N LYS A 145 -12.10 9.68 -7.68
CA LYS A 145 -13.07 10.78 -7.54
C LYS A 145 -12.49 12.10 -8.08
N ALA A 146 -11.24 12.42 -7.77
CA ALA A 146 -10.56 13.62 -8.26
C ALA A 146 -10.43 13.61 -9.80
N GLU A 147 -10.05 12.48 -10.38
CA GLU A 147 -10.02 12.29 -11.84
C GLU A 147 -11.41 12.48 -12.47
N ALA A 148 -12.44 11.91 -11.86
CA ALA A 148 -13.81 12.04 -12.35
C ALA A 148 -14.32 13.50 -12.27
N GLU A 149 -13.85 14.29 -11.31
CA GLU A 149 -14.17 15.71 -11.18
C GLU A 149 -13.48 16.54 -12.27
N GLN A 150 -12.18 16.33 -12.49
CA GLN A 150 -11.45 16.98 -13.58
C GLN A 150 -12.06 16.69 -14.95
N LEU A 151 -12.50 15.45 -15.20
CA LEU A 151 -13.18 15.10 -16.45
C LEU A 151 -14.53 15.83 -16.62
N LYS A 152 -15.23 16.14 -15.53
CA LYS A 152 -16.49 16.91 -15.60
C LYS A 152 -16.22 18.38 -15.92
N GLU A 153 -15.17 18.96 -15.36
CA GLU A 153 -14.75 20.33 -15.65
C GLU A 153 -14.37 20.51 -17.13
N ILE A 154 -13.61 19.56 -17.70
CA ILE A 154 -13.24 19.60 -19.13
C ILE A 154 -14.49 19.52 -20.02
N LYS A 155 -15.47 18.68 -19.68
CA LYS A 155 -16.72 18.54 -20.46
C LYS A 155 -17.60 19.79 -20.38
N THR A 156 -17.66 20.45 -19.23
CA THR A 156 -18.43 21.69 -19.07
C THR A 156 -17.81 22.83 -19.87
N GLY A 157 -16.47 22.88 -19.97
CA GLY A 157 -15.77 23.82 -20.85
C GLY A 157 -16.17 23.68 -22.33
N ASN A 158 -16.20 22.44 -22.84
CA ASN A 158 -16.59 22.18 -24.23
C ASN A 158 -18.05 22.57 -24.51
N LEU A 159 -18.96 22.37 -23.56
CA LEU A 159 -20.36 22.78 -23.71
C LEU A 159 -20.47 24.31 -23.81
N TRP A 160 -19.79 25.05 -22.93
CA TRP A 160 -19.78 26.51 -22.96
C TRP A 160 -19.21 27.06 -24.27
N PHE A 161 -18.11 26.46 -24.77
CA PHE A 161 -17.52 26.85 -26.06
C PHE A 161 -18.47 26.58 -27.23
N ASN A 162 -19.13 25.41 -27.25
CA ASN A 162 -20.11 25.09 -28.29
C ASN A 162 -21.31 26.06 -28.27
N ILE A 163 -21.80 26.43 -27.09
CA ILE A 163 -22.87 27.43 -26.96
C ILE A 163 -22.41 28.78 -27.52
N ALA A 164 -21.18 29.21 -27.23
CA ALA A 164 -20.62 30.45 -27.75
C ALA A 164 -20.48 30.45 -29.28
N ILE A 165 -20.02 29.34 -29.87
CA ILE A 165 -19.94 29.18 -31.33
C ILE A 165 -21.33 29.29 -31.97
N VAL A 166 -22.32 28.56 -31.45
CA VAL A 166 -23.68 28.58 -32.01
C VAL A 166 -24.26 30.00 -31.92
N ALA A 167 -24.09 30.69 -30.79
CA ALA A 167 -24.53 32.08 -30.64
C ALA A 167 -23.85 33.01 -31.65
N ALA A 168 -22.53 32.89 -31.85
CA ALA A 168 -21.78 33.70 -32.81
C ALA A 168 -22.25 33.48 -34.25
N VAL A 169 -22.47 32.22 -34.66
CA VAL A 169 -22.99 31.88 -35.99
C VAL A 169 -24.40 32.45 -36.18
N LEU A 170 -25.27 32.35 -35.17
CA LEU A 170 -26.64 32.84 -35.22
C LEU A 170 -26.69 34.38 -35.37
N VAL A 171 -25.86 35.11 -34.63
CA VAL A 171 -25.68 36.56 -34.78
C VAL A 171 -25.14 36.91 -36.16
N GLY A 172 -24.13 36.18 -36.66
CA GLY A 172 -23.57 36.37 -37.99
C GLY A 172 -24.59 36.20 -39.11
N ILE A 173 -25.42 35.16 -39.05
CA ILE A 173 -26.51 34.92 -40.01
C ILE A 173 -27.54 36.05 -39.95
N LEU A 174 -27.90 36.52 -38.75
CA LEU A 174 -28.88 37.60 -38.58
C LEU A 174 -28.36 38.92 -39.18
N VAL A 175 -27.11 39.28 -38.92
CA VAL A 175 -26.48 40.49 -39.49
C VAL A 175 -26.37 40.39 -41.02
N MET A 176 -25.93 39.24 -41.55
CA MET A 176 -25.88 39.01 -43.00
C MET A 176 -27.27 39.08 -43.64
N GLY A 177 -28.29 38.55 -42.97
CA GLY A 177 -29.68 38.63 -43.40
C GLY A 177 -30.20 40.07 -43.45
N LEU A 178 -29.92 40.87 -42.41
CA LEU A 178 -30.29 42.29 -42.39
C LEU A 178 -29.60 43.06 -43.53
N VAL A 179 -28.30 42.86 -43.75
CA VAL A 179 -27.57 43.51 -44.85
C VAL A 179 -28.14 43.11 -46.20
N ALA A 180 -28.41 41.83 -46.44
CA ALA A 180 -29.01 41.35 -47.69
C ALA A 180 -30.41 41.95 -47.92
N MET A 181 -31.23 42.03 -46.87
CA MET A 181 -32.57 42.63 -46.95
C MET A 181 -32.48 44.13 -47.26
N THR A 182 -31.52 44.86 -46.68
CA THR A 182 -31.31 46.28 -47.01
C THR A 182 -30.85 46.49 -48.46
N MET A 183 -29.97 45.62 -48.97
CA MET A 183 -29.51 45.65 -50.37
C MET A 183 -30.64 45.36 -51.36
N MET A 184 -31.54 44.40 -51.06
CA MET A 184 -32.68 44.06 -51.93
C MET A 184 -33.87 45.02 -51.80
N GLY A 185 -34.03 45.69 -50.67
CA GLY A 185 -35.12 46.65 -50.44
C GLY A 185 -34.91 48.01 -51.10
N GLY A 186 -33.67 48.37 -51.44
CA GLY A 186 -33.31 49.66 -52.02
C GLY A 186 -33.46 49.78 -53.55
N THR A 187 -33.81 48.70 -54.26
CA THR A 187 -33.98 48.68 -55.73
C THR A 187 -35.44 48.86 -56.16
N LYS A 188 -36.12 49.88 -55.63
CA LYS A 188 -37.45 50.30 -56.04
C LYS A 188 -37.48 51.77 -56.41
#